data_AF-A0A947Z923-F1
#
_entry.id   AF-A0A947Z923-F1
#
_cell.length_a   1.000
_cell.length_b   1.000
_cell.length_c   1.000
_cell.angle_alpha   90.00
_cell.angle_beta   90.00
_cell.angle_gamma   90.00
#
_symmetry.space_group_name_H-M   'P 1'
#
loop_
_entity.id
_entity.type
_entity.pdbx_description
1 polymer ?
#
loop_
_entity_poly.entity_id
_entity_poly.type
_entity_poly.pdbx_seq_one_letter_code
_entity_poly.pdbx_strand_id
1 'polypeptide(L)'
;MRREEFWQIIDKTRKKYPVGSDDQFFLLERLLCKMAPREILDFENIKNALMAEGSSFALHVATFILFSELSDELYEDMRAWLILSGEEVFTRITADPDSLVDLPINDPQAEIGGEGLLFAAEQAYVEVTNRDDFYKKLDPVREPFFKDPWPSTVQEYEALLPRVYGQWFNEQAIIANQDEDPEEEDE
;
A
#
# COMPACT_ATOMS: atom_id res chain seq x y z
N MET A 1 0.39 -18.25 -12.03
CA MET A 1 -0.59 -17.19 -12.24
C MET A 1 -0.01 -16.13 -13.17
N ARG A 2 -0.84 -15.52 -14.01
CA ARG A 2 -0.50 -14.32 -14.79
C ARG A 2 -1.08 -13.05 -14.15
N ARG A 3 -0.55 -11.88 -14.52
CA ARG A 3 -0.99 -10.58 -13.95
C ARG A 3 -2.48 -10.32 -14.11
N GLU A 4 -3.10 -10.77 -15.21
CA GLU A 4 -4.55 -10.61 -15.40
C GLU A 4 -5.36 -11.45 -14.41
N GLU A 5 -4.88 -12.65 -14.05
CA GLU A 5 -5.53 -13.52 -13.07
C GLU A 5 -5.39 -12.96 -11.65
N PHE A 6 -4.24 -12.35 -11.33
CA PHE A 6 -4.03 -11.60 -10.09
C PHE A 6 -5.08 -10.50 -9.93
N TRP A 7 -5.23 -9.64 -10.94
CA TRP A 7 -6.20 -8.55 -10.89
C TRP A 7 -7.64 -9.02 -10.83
N GLN A 8 -7.98 -10.15 -11.45
CA GLN A 8 -9.29 -10.77 -11.31
C GLN A 8 -9.59 -11.22 -9.87
N ILE A 9 -8.58 -11.66 -9.11
CA ILE A 9 -8.76 -12.03 -7.70
C ILE A 9 -9.04 -10.77 -6.87
N ILE A 10 -8.21 -9.74 -7.00
CA ILE A 10 -8.41 -8.44 -6.33
C ILE A 10 -9.78 -7.84 -6.68
N ASP A 11 -10.19 -7.90 -7.95
CA ASP A 11 -11.50 -7.42 -8.42
C ASP A 11 -12.68 -8.16 -7.78
N LYS A 12 -12.55 -9.47 -7.59
CA LYS A 12 -13.57 -10.25 -6.89
C LYS A 12 -13.71 -9.83 -5.42
N THR A 13 -12.62 -9.47 -4.74
CA THR A 13 -12.68 -9.11 -3.32
C THR A 13 -13.20 -7.68 -3.12
N ARG A 14 -12.65 -6.70 -3.84
CA ARG A 14 -13.04 -5.29 -3.70
C ARG A 14 -14.48 -4.99 -4.14
N LYS A 15 -15.05 -5.80 -5.04
CA LYS A 15 -16.46 -5.69 -5.43
C LYS A 15 -17.43 -6.16 -4.36
N LYS A 16 -16.95 -6.94 -3.39
CA LYS A 16 -17.78 -7.53 -2.34
C LYS A 16 -17.65 -6.82 -1.00
N TYR A 17 -16.47 -6.28 -0.72
CA TYR A 17 -16.16 -5.63 0.55
C TYR A 17 -15.42 -4.31 0.31
N PRO A 18 -15.53 -3.34 1.24
CA PRO A 18 -14.75 -2.10 1.18
C PRO A 18 -13.26 -2.40 1.01
N VAL A 19 -12.57 -1.55 0.26
CA VAL A 19 -11.12 -1.68 0.05
C VAL A 19 -10.40 -1.52 1.39
N GLY A 20 -9.43 -2.39 1.67
CA GLY A 20 -8.65 -2.34 2.90
C GLY A 20 -9.35 -2.89 4.13
N SER A 21 -10.60 -3.36 4.00
CA SER A 21 -11.32 -3.98 5.13
C SER A 21 -10.86 -5.41 5.41
N ASP A 22 -10.93 -5.82 6.68
CA ASP A 22 -10.67 -7.20 7.10
C ASP A 22 -11.47 -8.22 6.29
N ASP A 23 -12.72 -7.94 5.96
CA ASP A 23 -13.56 -8.83 5.14
C ASP A 23 -13.01 -9.02 3.71
N GLN A 24 -12.41 -7.97 3.13
CA GLN A 24 -11.71 -8.08 1.84
C GLN A 24 -10.51 -9.02 1.97
N PHE A 25 -9.74 -8.89 3.04
CA PHE A 25 -8.54 -9.69 3.32
C PHE A 25 -8.89 -11.15 3.57
N PHE A 26 -9.86 -11.44 4.43
CA PHE A 26 -10.32 -12.81 4.68
C PHE A 26 -10.86 -13.48 3.42
N LEU A 27 -11.55 -12.72 2.55
CA LEU A 27 -11.97 -13.26 1.27
C LEU A 27 -10.78 -13.55 0.35
N LEU A 28 -9.79 -12.65 0.29
CA LEU A 28 -8.59 -12.82 -0.51
C LEU A 28 -7.82 -14.07 -0.08
N GLU A 29 -7.50 -14.19 1.20
CA GLU A 29 -6.82 -15.35 1.80
C GLU A 29 -7.58 -16.64 1.48
N ARG A 30 -8.90 -16.67 1.69
CA ARG A 30 -9.73 -17.84 1.40
C ARG A 30 -9.75 -18.23 -0.08
N LEU A 31 -9.59 -17.27 -1.00
CA LEU A 31 -9.45 -17.56 -2.42
C LEU A 31 -8.07 -18.17 -2.70
N LEU A 32 -7.00 -17.62 -2.10
CA LEU A 32 -5.64 -18.12 -2.24
C LEU A 32 -5.47 -19.54 -1.67
N CYS A 33 -6.10 -19.86 -0.52
CA CYS A 33 -6.06 -21.21 0.07
C CYS A 33 -6.69 -22.31 -0.82
N LYS A 34 -7.38 -21.94 -1.90
CA LYS A 34 -7.95 -22.90 -2.87
C LYS A 34 -7.07 -23.11 -4.09
N MET A 35 -5.95 -22.39 -4.18
CA MET A 35 -5.04 -22.41 -5.32
C MET A 35 -3.90 -23.40 -5.09
N ALA A 36 -3.21 -23.79 -6.16
CA ALA A 36 -2.00 -24.59 -6.01
C ALA A 36 -0.89 -23.74 -5.35
N PRO A 37 0.03 -24.34 -4.56
CA PRO A 37 1.11 -23.61 -3.90
C PRO A 37 1.95 -22.74 -4.84
N ARG A 38 2.16 -23.21 -6.08
CA ARG A 38 2.85 -22.44 -7.12
C ARG A 38 2.11 -21.17 -7.51
N GLU A 39 0.78 -21.22 -7.59
CA GLU A 39 -0.04 -20.05 -7.94
C GLU A 39 -0.04 -19.01 -6.82
N ILE A 40 0.04 -19.44 -5.56
CA ILE A 40 0.19 -18.55 -4.40
C ILE A 40 1.54 -17.83 -4.43
N LEU A 41 2.63 -18.55 -4.76
CA LEU A 41 3.95 -17.92 -4.96
C LEU A 41 3.94 -16.95 -6.14
N ASP A 42 3.30 -17.32 -7.26
CA ASP A 42 3.17 -16.42 -8.41
C ASP A 42 2.35 -15.17 -8.05
N PHE A 43 1.31 -15.29 -7.21
CA PHE A 43 0.54 -14.15 -6.71
C PHE A 43 1.43 -13.18 -5.91
N GLU A 44 2.25 -13.72 -4.99
CA GLU A 44 3.17 -12.92 -4.19
C GLU A 44 4.23 -12.22 -5.05
N ASN A 45 4.82 -12.92 -6.01
CA ASN A 45 5.80 -12.33 -6.93
C ASN A 45 5.17 -11.18 -7.76
N ILE A 46 3.90 -11.33 -8.18
CA ILE A 46 3.16 -10.26 -8.87
C ILE A 46 2.88 -9.09 -7.91
N LYS A 47 2.43 -9.35 -6.67
CA LYS A 47 2.25 -8.30 -5.65
C LYS A 47 3.56 -7.52 -5.47
N ASN A 48 4.68 -8.20 -5.26
CA ASN A 48 5.97 -7.53 -5.00
C ASN A 48 6.44 -6.72 -6.20
N ALA A 49 6.24 -7.22 -7.42
CA ALA A 49 6.49 -6.43 -8.63
C ALA A 49 5.62 -5.17 -8.69
N LEU A 50 4.33 -5.28 -8.33
CA LEU A 50 3.42 -4.14 -8.26
C LEU A 50 3.78 -3.15 -7.14
N MET A 51 4.22 -3.62 -5.98
CA MET A 51 4.70 -2.76 -4.89
C MET A 51 5.89 -1.91 -5.35
N ALA A 52 6.82 -2.50 -6.10
CA ALA A 52 7.95 -1.79 -6.68
C ALA A 52 7.54 -0.88 -7.87
N GLU A 53 6.58 -1.28 -8.71
CA GLU A 53 6.03 -0.43 -9.78
C GLU A 53 5.27 0.79 -9.23
N GLY A 54 4.55 0.60 -8.12
CA GLY A 54 3.80 1.65 -7.43
C GLY A 54 4.68 2.59 -6.61
N SER A 55 5.97 2.29 -6.47
CA SER A 55 6.91 3.10 -5.71
C SER A 55 7.33 4.34 -6.49
N SER A 56 6.96 5.53 -6.00
CA SER A 56 7.47 6.81 -6.52
C SER A 56 7.70 7.82 -5.40
N PHE A 57 8.66 8.73 -5.59
CA PHE A 57 8.90 9.82 -4.65
C PHE A 57 7.65 10.68 -4.41
N ALA A 58 6.89 10.97 -5.48
CA ALA A 58 5.65 11.71 -5.38
C ALA A 58 4.57 10.97 -4.57
N LEU A 59 4.43 9.64 -4.72
CA LEU A 59 3.51 8.88 -3.88
C LEU A 59 3.98 8.87 -2.41
N HIS A 60 5.29 8.79 -2.17
CA HIS A 60 5.85 8.84 -0.82
C HIS A 60 5.52 10.16 -0.11
N VAL A 61 5.65 11.29 -0.81
CA VAL A 61 5.23 12.60 -0.33
C VAL A 61 3.71 12.69 -0.17
N ALA A 62 2.93 12.08 -1.07
CA ALA A 62 1.48 12.05 -0.95
C ALA A 62 1.05 11.31 0.33
N THR A 63 1.64 10.14 0.62
CA THR A 63 1.40 9.40 1.87
C THR A 63 1.67 10.29 3.08
N PHE A 64 2.81 10.98 3.12
CA PHE A 64 3.09 11.92 4.20
C PHE A 64 2.00 12.99 4.35
N ILE A 65 1.52 13.57 3.25
CA ILE A 65 0.47 14.61 3.30
C ILE A 65 -0.86 14.03 3.82
N LEU A 66 -1.28 12.86 3.33
CA LEU A 66 -2.56 12.24 3.71
C LEU A 66 -2.59 11.88 5.20
N PHE A 67 -1.47 11.38 5.72
CA PHE A 67 -1.39 10.88 7.09
C PHE A 67 -0.84 11.90 8.10
N SER A 68 -0.23 12.99 7.61
CA SER A 68 0.53 13.96 8.43
C SER A 68 1.72 13.35 9.18
N GLU A 69 2.16 12.17 8.76
CA GLU A 69 3.31 11.43 9.25
C GLU A 69 3.78 10.47 8.17
N LEU A 70 4.97 9.91 8.33
CA LEU A 70 5.49 8.94 7.37
C LEU A 70 6.42 7.94 8.04
N SER A 71 6.13 6.67 7.83
CA SER A 71 7.01 5.55 8.13
C SER A 71 7.10 4.64 6.90
N ASP A 72 8.13 3.78 6.85
CA ASP A 72 8.24 2.77 5.80
C ASP A 72 7.03 1.83 5.79
N GLU A 73 6.52 1.46 6.98
CA GLU A 73 5.32 0.62 7.15
C GLU A 73 4.08 1.31 6.55
N LEU A 74 3.86 2.58 6.84
CA LEU A 74 2.73 3.34 6.32
C LEU A 74 2.78 3.47 4.79
N TYR A 75 3.99 3.60 4.25
CA TYR A 75 4.20 3.65 2.80
C TYR A 75 4.01 2.28 2.13
N GLU A 76 4.38 1.18 2.78
CA GLU A 76 4.00 -0.17 2.35
C GLU A 76 2.48 -0.34 2.34
N ASP A 77 1.81 0.08 3.41
CA ASP A 77 0.36 0.00 3.53
C ASP A 77 -0.38 0.79 2.45
N MET A 78 0.08 2.01 2.14
CA MET A 78 -0.49 2.80 1.06
C MET A 78 -0.37 2.09 -0.29
N ARG A 79 0.80 1.52 -0.62
CA ARG A 79 1.01 0.81 -1.88
C ARG A 79 0.15 -0.46 -1.95
N ALA A 80 0.05 -1.20 -0.85
CA ALA A 80 -0.80 -2.37 -0.76
C ALA A 80 -2.29 -2.02 -0.92
N TRP A 81 -2.76 -0.94 -0.30
CA TRP A 81 -4.11 -0.42 -0.46
C TRP A 81 -4.44 -0.02 -1.90
N LEU A 82 -3.49 0.60 -2.62
CA LEU A 82 -3.66 0.91 -4.05
C LEU A 82 -3.81 -0.36 -4.89
N ILE A 83 -3.05 -1.42 -4.58
CA ILE A 83 -3.23 -2.72 -5.24
C ILE A 83 -4.63 -3.27 -4.93
N LEU A 84 -5.07 -3.27 -3.67
CA LEU A 84 -6.40 -3.73 -3.25
C LEU A 84 -7.55 -2.95 -3.91
N SER A 85 -7.31 -1.68 -4.24
CA SER A 85 -8.24 -0.81 -4.99
C SER A 85 -8.45 -1.25 -6.44
N GLY A 86 -7.58 -2.12 -6.95
CA GLY A 86 -7.66 -2.71 -8.28
C GLY A 86 -6.84 -2.00 -9.36
N GLU A 87 -6.70 -2.66 -10.50
CA GLU A 87 -5.77 -2.29 -11.57
C GLU A 87 -5.94 -0.85 -12.09
N GLU A 88 -7.19 -0.40 -12.28
CA GLU A 88 -7.46 0.94 -12.81
C GLU A 88 -7.03 2.04 -11.84
N VAL A 89 -7.35 1.88 -10.55
CA VAL A 89 -6.97 2.82 -9.50
C VAL A 89 -5.46 2.81 -9.33
N PHE A 90 -4.86 1.63 -9.18
CA PHE A 90 -3.41 1.46 -9.07
C PHE A 90 -2.69 2.16 -10.24
N THR A 91 -3.06 1.84 -11.48
CA THR A 91 -2.40 2.40 -12.68
C THR A 91 -2.54 3.92 -12.74
N ARG A 92 -3.71 4.46 -12.40
CA ARG A 92 -3.96 5.91 -12.40
C ARG A 92 -3.12 6.63 -11.36
N ILE A 93 -3.14 6.16 -10.11
CA ILE A 93 -2.44 6.82 -9.00
C ILE A 93 -0.92 6.67 -9.15
N THR A 94 -0.43 5.52 -9.61
CA THR A 94 1.01 5.35 -9.88
C THR A 94 1.50 6.31 -10.97
N ALA A 95 0.67 6.61 -11.97
CA ALA A 95 1.02 7.57 -13.03
C ALA A 95 0.91 9.03 -12.57
N ASP A 96 -0.06 9.33 -11.70
CA ASP A 96 -0.33 10.68 -11.18
C ASP A 96 -0.80 10.61 -9.72
N PRO A 97 0.12 10.61 -8.74
CA PRO A 97 -0.25 10.56 -7.33
C PRO A 97 -1.12 11.74 -6.87
N ASP A 98 -1.06 12.89 -7.56
CA ASP A 98 -1.90 14.05 -7.24
C ASP A 98 -3.39 13.81 -7.57
N SER A 99 -3.70 12.77 -8.37
CA SER A 99 -5.08 12.32 -8.64
C SER A 99 -5.69 11.49 -7.50
N LEU A 100 -5.00 11.30 -6.37
CA LEU A 100 -5.57 10.67 -5.16
C LEU A 100 -6.85 11.36 -4.69
N VAL A 101 -6.94 12.69 -4.86
CA VAL A 101 -8.14 13.49 -4.54
C VAL A 101 -9.40 13.08 -5.30
N ASP A 102 -9.25 12.36 -6.42
CA ASP A 102 -10.37 11.87 -7.23
C ASP A 102 -10.98 10.57 -6.67
N LEU A 103 -10.34 9.97 -5.65
CA LEU A 103 -10.88 8.82 -4.94
C LEU A 103 -11.85 9.28 -3.83
N PRO A 104 -12.89 8.49 -3.55
CA PRO A 104 -13.90 8.84 -2.55
C PRO A 104 -13.42 8.56 -1.11
N ILE A 105 -12.27 9.12 -0.73
CA ILE A 105 -11.64 8.97 0.59
C ILE A 105 -12.02 10.18 1.44
N ASN A 106 -12.71 9.96 2.56
CA ASN A 106 -13.09 11.04 3.48
C ASN A 106 -12.12 11.15 4.65
N ASP A 107 -11.71 10.00 5.18
CA ASP A 107 -10.80 9.87 6.31
C ASP A 107 -9.65 8.92 5.91
N PRO A 108 -8.52 9.44 5.40
CA PRO A 108 -7.38 8.61 4.99
C PRO A 108 -6.91 7.64 6.08
N GLN A 109 -6.85 8.09 7.32
CA GLN A 109 -6.38 7.32 8.48
C GLN A 109 -7.29 6.12 8.76
N ALA A 110 -8.59 6.25 8.54
CA ALA A 110 -9.56 5.17 8.75
C ALA A 110 -9.81 4.30 7.51
N GLU A 111 -9.62 4.85 6.30
CA GLU A 111 -10.03 4.21 5.04
C GLU A 111 -8.87 3.59 4.25
N ILE A 112 -7.63 4.00 4.51
CA ILE A 112 -6.43 3.46 3.86
C ILE A 112 -5.74 2.50 4.81
N GLY A 113 -5.83 1.21 4.50
CA GLY A 113 -5.11 0.13 5.20
C GLY A 113 -4.80 -1.01 4.22
N GLY A 114 -3.54 -1.41 4.17
CA GLY A 114 -3.03 -2.37 3.19
C GLY A 114 -2.42 -3.63 3.79
N GLU A 115 -2.18 -3.63 5.10
CA GLU A 115 -1.42 -4.64 5.83
C GLU A 115 -1.85 -6.08 5.51
N GLY A 116 -3.16 -6.35 5.45
CA GLY A 116 -3.67 -7.70 5.19
C GLY A 116 -3.24 -8.28 3.84
N LEU A 117 -3.02 -7.45 2.82
CA LEU A 117 -2.47 -7.93 1.54
C LEU A 117 -1.01 -8.38 1.68
N LEU A 118 -0.22 -7.77 2.57
CA LEU A 118 1.21 -8.08 2.74
C LEU A 118 1.42 -9.53 3.20
N PHE A 119 0.49 -10.08 3.98
CA PHE A 119 0.60 -11.42 4.56
C PHE A 119 -0.30 -12.48 3.91
N ALA A 120 -1.28 -12.09 3.09
CA ALA A 120 -2.32 -12.99 2.58
C ALA A 120 -1.76 -14.23 1.83
N ALA A 121 -0.71 -14.05 1.04
CA ALA A 121 -0.12 -15.15 0.27
C ALA A 121 0.73 -16.08 1.14
N GLU A 122 1.49 -15.53 2.10
CA GLU A 122 2.25 -16.34 3.05
C GLU A 122 1.31 -17.23 3.88
N GLN A 123 0.28 -16.63 4.47
CA GLN A 123 -0.70 -17.34 5.30
C GLN A 123 -1.38 -18.48 4.51
N ALA A 124 -1.84 -18.18 3.29
CA ALA A 124 -2.42 -19.19 2.41
C ALA A 124 -1.44 -20.28 2.01
N TYR A 125 -0.17 -19.95 1.77
CA TYR A 125 0.86 -20.93 1.43
C TYR A 125 1.14 -21.88 2.61
N VAL A 126 1.27 -21.33 3.83
CA VAL A 126 1.47 -22.12 5.05
C VAL A 126 0.28 -23.04 5.28
N GLU A 127 -0.95 -22.55 5.15
CA GLU A 127 -2.17 -23.36 5.31
C GLU A 127 -2.24 -24.51 4.30
N VAL A 128 -1.96 -24.25 3.02
CA VAL A 128 -2.07 -25.25 1.95
C VAL A 128 -0.94 -26.29 1.98
N THR A 129 0.25 -25.90 2.42
CA THR A 129 1.45 -26.76 2.32
C THR A 129 1.93 -27.32 3.65
N ASN A 130 1.55 -26.69 4.77
CA ASN A 130 2.09 -26.90 6.10
C ASN A 130 3.63 -26.74 6.15
N ARG A 131 4.17 -25.75 5.42
CA ARG A 131 5.61 -25.47 5.30
C ARG A 131 5.93 -24.01 5.57
N ASP A 132 7.04 -23.79 6.28
CA ASP A 132 7.63 -22.48 6.56
C ASP A 132 8.88 -22.24 5.67
N ASP A 133 8.66 -22.23 4.35
CA ASP A 133 9.70 -21.96 3.36
C ASP A 133 9.25 -21.01 2.24
N PHE A 134 8.21 -20.21 2.50
CA PHE A 134 7.58 -19.29 1.55
C PHE A 134 8.57 -18.26 0.98
N TYR A 135 9.16 -17.43 1.84
CA TYR A 135 10.09 -16.36 1.44
C TYR A 135 11.35 -16.87 0.72
N LYS A 136 11.74 -18.13 0.94
CA LYS A 136 12.89 -18.76 0.26
C LYS A 136 12.61 -19.10 -1.21
N LYS A 137 11.35 -19.00 -1.66
CA LYS A 137 10.89 -19.35 -3.00
C LYS A 137 10.48 -18.15 -3.85
N LEU A 138 10.48 -16.96 -3.27
CA LEU A 138 10.08 -15.75 -3.97
C LEU A 138 11.21 -15.24 -4.87
N ASP A 139 10.80 -14.57 -5.94
CA ASP A 139 11.74 -13.88 -6.81
C ASP A 139 12.24 -12.61 -6.10
N PRO A 140 13.53 -12.28 -6.21
CA PRO A 140 14.04 -11.03 -5.65
C PRO A 140 13.43 -9.85 -6.40
N VAL A 141 12.85 -8.92 -5.66
CA VAL A 141 12.38 -7.63 -6.19
C VAL A 141 13.31 -6.53 -5.68
N ARG A 142 13.63 -5.59 -6.57
CA ARG A 142 14.42 -4.41 -6.21
C ARG A 142 13.48 -3.23 -6.03
N GLU A 143 13.43 -2.73 -4.81
CA GLU A 143 12.72 -1.47 -4.53
C GLU A 143 13.44 -0.29 -5.22
N PRO A 144 12.67 0.64 -5.81
CA PRO A 144 13.22 1.90 -6.29
C PRO A 144 13.84 2.69 -5.14
N PHE A 145 15.00 3.29 -5.41
CA PHE A 145 15.63 4.23 -4.48
C PHE A 145 15.50 5.64 -5.04
N PHE A 146 14.84 6.52 -4.29
CA PHE A 146 14.66 7.92 -4.66
C PHE A 146 15.87 8.74 -4.24
N LYS A 147 16.36 9.60 -5.14
CA LYS A 147 17.47 10.53 -4.85
C LYS A 147 16.98 11.96 -4.67
N ASP A 148 15.70 12.19 -4.93
CA ASP A 148 15.07 13.49 -4.84
C ASP A 148 15.11 13.98 -3.39
N PRO A 149 15.46 15.25 -3.17
CA PRO A 149 15.46 15.82 -1.83
C PRO A 149 14.02 15.92 -1.32
N TRP A 150 13.83 15.57 -0.05
CA TRP A 150 12.53 15.72 0.61
C TRP A 150 12.09 17.20 0.61
N PRO A 151 10.79 17.51 0.40
CA PRO A 151 10.30 18.88 0.45
C PRO A 151 10.52 19.49 1.85
N SER A 152 11.10 20.68 1.90
CA SER A 152 11.48 21.40 3.12
C SER A 152 10.58 22.59 3.42
N THR A 153 9.72 22.97 2.47
CA THR A 153 8.81 24.11 2.59
C THR A 153 7.41 23.75 2.09
N VAL A 154 6.40 24.45 2.60
CA VAL A 154 5.00 24.26 2.17
C VAL A 154 4.80 24.50 0.67
N GLN A 155 5.57 25.43 0.08
CA GLN A 155 5.53 25.71 -1.36
C GLN A 155 6.06 24.54 -2.21
N GLU A 156 7.01 23.76 -1.68
CA GLU A 156 7.53 22.59 -2.39
C GLU A 156 6.53 21.43 -2.36
N TYR A 157 5.80 21.23 -1.25
CA TYR A 157 4.68 20.28 -1.20
C TYR A 157 3.55 20.68 -2.17
N GLU A 158 3.13 21.95 -2.14
CA GLU A 158 2.09 22.49 -3.03
C GLU A 158 2.50 22.40 -4.50
N ALA A 159 3.77 22.65 -4.83
CA ALA A 159 4.25 22.55 -6.20
C ALA A 159 4.32 21.10 -6.73
N LEU A 160 4.62 20.14 -5.85
CA LEU A 160 4.75 18.73 -6.21
C LEU A 160 3.37 18.05 -6.36
N LEU A 161 2.46 18.33 -5.44
CA LEU A 161 1.15 17.68 -5.35
C LEU A 161 0.05 18.72 -5.02
N PRO A 162 -0.26 19.66 -5.92
CA PRO A 162 -1.12 20.80 -5.62
C PRO A 162 -2.52 20.41 -5.15
N ARG A 163 -3.08 19.32 -5.69
CA ARG A 163 -4.44 18.90 -5.35
C ARG A 163 -4.46 18.17 -4.02
N VAL A 164 -3.58 17.18 -3.83
CA VAL A 164 -3.43 16.43 -2.57
C VAL A 164 -3.07 17.38 -1.43
N TYR A 165 -2.13 18.31 -1.67
CA TYR A 165 -1.79 19.36 -0.72
C TYR A 165 -3.02 20.19 -0.33
N GLY A 166 -3.74 20.71 -1.32
CA GLY A 166 -4.92 21.55 -1.08
C GLY A 166 -6.06 20.85 -0.34
N GLN A 167 -6.16 19.53 -0.45
CA GLN A 167 -7.21 18.74 0.20
C GLN A 167 -6.82 18.25 1.61
N TRP A 168 -5.59 17.80 1.81
CA TRP A 168 -5.23 17.03 3.00
C TRP A 168 -4.05 17.59 3.81
N PHE A 169 -3.30 18.58 3.33
CA PHE A 169 -2.17 19.11 4.08
C PHE A 169 -2.61 19.74 5.41
N ASN A 170 -2.06 19.26 6.52
CA ASN A 170 -2.42 19.70 7.86
C ASN A 170 -1.15 19.92 8.72
N GLU A 171 -0.67 21.16 8.75
CA GLU A 171 0.51 21.56 9.53
C GLU A 171 0.34 21.30 11.04
N GLN A 172 -0.88 21.44 11.58
CA GLN A 172 -1.13 21.22 13.01
C GLN A 172 -1.01 19.74 13.38
N ALA A 173 -1.52 18.85 12.53
CA ALA A 173 -1.38 17.41 12.73
C ALA A 173 0.09 16.96 12.63
N ILE A 174 0.84 17.51 11.66
CA ILE A 174 2.27 17.21 11.51
C ILE A 174 3.05 17.60 12.77
N ILE A 175 2.80 18.79 13.33
CA ILE A 175 3.47 19.24 14.56
C ILE A 175 3.07 18.35 15.74
N ALA A 176 1.78 18.03 15.89
CA ALA A 176 1.30 17.18 16.98
C ALA A 176 1.95 15.78 16.94
N ASN A 177 2.04 15.16 15.76
CA ASN A 177 2.64 13.83 15.61
C ASN A 177 4.16 13.83 15.89
N GLN A 178 4.85 14.97 15.73
CA GLN A 178 6.26 15.11 16.10
C GLN A 178 6.47 15.29 17.61
N ASP A 179 5.51 15.91 18.30
CA ASP A 179 5.55 16.10 19.76
C ASP A 179 5.10 14.84 20.53
N GLU A 180 4.45 13.88 19.85
CA GLU A 180 4.07 12.56 20.39
C GLU A 180 5.21 11.53 20.42
N ASP A 181 6.44 11.92 20.06
CA ASP A 181 7.67 11.17 20.34
C ASP A 181 8.33 11.71 21.63
N PRO A 182 7.85 11.35 22.84
CA PRO A 182 8.70 11.48 24.00
C PRO A 182 9.79 10.43 23.81
N GLU A 183 11.04 10.86 23.83
CA GLU A 183 12.08 10.04 24.42
C GLU A 183 11.61 9.62 25.83
N GLU A 184 10.83 8.53 25.95
CA GLU A 184 10.86 7.66 27.12
C GLU A 184 12.12 6.79 27.02
N GLU A 185 13.29 7.44 26.95
CA GLU A 185 14.50 6.91 27.56
C GLU A 185 14.55 7.43 29.00
N ASP A 186 13.66 6.93 29.85
CA ASP A 186 13.79 7.06 31.31
C ASP A 186 13.90 5.67 31.96
N GLU A 187 15.13 5.39 32.38
CA GLU A 187 15.63 4.58 33.52
C GLU A 187 16.60 3.40 33.23
#